data_AF-A0A5J4WB44-F1
#
_entry.id   AF-A0A5J4WB44-F1
#
_cell.length_a   1.000
_cell.length_b   1.000
_cell.length_c   1.000
_cell.angle_alpha   90.00
_cell.angle_beta   90.00
_cell.angle_gamma   90.00
#
_symmetry.space_group_name_H-M   'P 1'
#
loop_
_entity.id
_entity.type
_entity.pdbx_description
1 polymer ?
#
loop_
_entity_poly.entity_id
_entity_poly.type
_entity_poly.pdbx_seq_one_letter_code
_entity_poly.pdbx_strand_id
1 'polypeptide(L)'
;MKTTTASSTIKTGLVEVEYGILSITNLNVEDVIIQERSVIKVDEGSNVGPVNIIGSTFENITRTGDKQKGGVIEAVIGSDNGLLRVSSTFEDCKISNIDGLGGAIYIKISDDLLNMFDLSGTSYSGCDGKYGKSLFIEAYNLRTAEPIHTESSLTKTKIGAESDEYEKANLYNLMGYDGTGGIQSLAIPLYYVYTDIDSQVYHVSNSDSTPNGIDIQFCGHLLWLCLTISHSIIRSGDSIIKQVGIVDGFKLIDLITINQDGEEVQISNSLTESGTVTDIKSILN
;
A
#
# COMPACT_ATOMS: atom_id res chain seq x y z
N MET A 1 -10.02 39.11 -6.31
CA MET A 1 -11.34 38.44 -6.41
C MET A 1 -11.09 37.12 -7.11
N LYS A 2 -11.03 36.00 -6.37
CA LYS A 2 -10.92 34.67 -6.98
C LYS A 2 -12.31 34.40 -7.58
N THR A 3 -12.43 34.50 -8.90
CA THR A 3 -13.64 34.16 -9.62
C THR A 3 -14.00 32.73 -9.25
N THR A 4 -15.11 32.54 -8.55
CA THR A 4 -15.77 31.24 -8.40
C THR A 4 -16.26 30.83 -9.78
N THR A 5 -15.37 30.23 -10.56
CA THR A 5 -15.72 29.56 -11.80
C THR A 5 -16.72 28.48 -11.43
N ALA A 6 -17.88 28.47 -12.10
CA ALA A 6 -18.84 27.40 -11.94
C ALA A 6 -18.13 26.08 -12.22
N SER A 7 -18.00 25.22 -11.21
CA SER A 7 -17.41 23.91 -11.38
C SER A 7 -18.35 23.08 -12.25
N SER A 8 -18.03 22.94 -13.53
CA SER A 8 -18.75 22.04 -14.42
C SER A 8 -18.38 20.60 -14.08
N THR A 9 -19.33 19.83 -13.56
CA THR A 9 -19.16 18.39 -13.38
C THR A 9 -19.37 17.65 -14.70
N ILE A 10 -18.42 16.80 -15.08
CA ILE A 10 -18.56 15.90 -16.23
C ILE A 10 -18.99 14.50 -15.75
N LYS A 11 -19.70 13.76 -16.62
CA LYS A 11 -20.20 12.40 -16.32
C LYS A 11 -19.44 11.29 -17.05
N THR A 12 -18.43 11.66 -17.83
CA THR A 12 -17.66 10.72 -18.65
C THR A 12 -16.18 10.98 -18.43
N GLY A 13 -15.38 9.91 -18.49
CA GLY A 13 -13.92 9.99 -18.48
C GLY A 13 -13.38 10.42 -19.84
N LEU A 14 -12.06 10.47 -19.95
CA LEU A 14 -11.37 10.69 -21.22
C LEU A 14 -11.31 9.42 -22.06
N VAL A 15 -10.96 8.28 -21.44
CA VAL A 15 -10.79 7.01 -22.14
C VAL A 15 -11.07 5.82 -21.24
N GLU A 16 -11.69 4.80 -21.81
CA GLU A 16 -11.90 3.47 -21.24
C GLU A 16 -11.25 2.46 -22.19
N VAL A 17 -10.27 1.69 -21.70
CA VAL A 17 -9.51 0.73 -22.50
C VAL A 17 -10.09 -0.66 -22.29
N GLU A 18 -10.92 -1.09 -23.24
CA GLU A 18 -11.49 -2.44 -23.29
C GLU A 18 -10.73 -3.36 -24.25
N TYR A 19 -10.04 -2.78 -25.25
CA TYR A 19 -9.30 -3.47 -26.30
C TYR A 19 -8.14 -2.61 -26.82
N GLY A 20 -7.05 -3.23 -27.27
CA GLY A 20 -5.94 -2.58 -27.97
C GLY A 20 -4.86 -2.00 -27.05
N ILE A 21 -4.05 -1.10 -27.59
CA ILE A 21 -2.91 -0.46 -26.91
C ILE A 21 -3.27 1.00 -26.67
N LEU A 22 -2.99 1.52 -25.47
CA LEU A 22 -3.13 2.94 -25.16
C LEU A 22 -1.75 3.58 -24.95
N SER A 23 -1.53 4.72 -25.59
CA SER A 23 -0.36 5.57 -25.34
C SER A 23 -0.82 7.02 -25.19
N ILE A 24 -0.66 7.57 -24.00
CA ILE A 24 -0.90 8.97 -23.67
C ILE A 24 0.44 9.58 -23.28
N THR A 25 0.82 10.65 -23.98
CA THR A 25 2.08 11.34 -23.73
C THR A 25 1.85 12.84 -23.64
N ASN A 26 2.43 13.49 -22.62
CA ASN A 26 2.37 14.94 -22.44
C ASN A 26 0.94 15.50 -22.42
N LEU A 27 0.00 14.74 -21.84
CA LEU A 27 -1.37 15.19 -21.63
C LEU A 27 -1.42 16.02 -20.34
N ASN A 28 -2.15 17.13 -20.39
CA ASN A 28 -2.46 17.92 -19.21
C ASN A 28 -3.97 17.95 -18.97
N VAL A 29 -4.40 17.60 -17.76
CA VAL A 29 -5.81 17.66 -17.34
C VAL A 29 -5.88 18.42 -16.03
N GLU A 30 -6.63 19.51 -16.00
CA GLU A 30 -6.69 20.43 -14.86
C GLU A 30 -8.15 20.78 -14.52
N ASP A 31 -8.43 21.00 -13.23
CA ASP A 31 -9.68 21.58 -12.74
C ASP A 31 -10.96 20.81 -13.13
N VAL A 32 -10.90 19.47 -13.06
CA VAL A 32 -12.03 18.61 -13.44
C VAL A 32 -12.74 18.04 -12.22
N ILE A 33 -14.06 18.21 -12.14
CA ILE A 33 -14.92 17.38 -11.29
C ILE A 33 -15.60 16.33 -12.16
N ILE A 34 -15.35 15.05 -11.89
CA ILE A 34 -15.95 13.92 -12.59
C ILE A 34 -16.90 13.15 -11.67
N GLN A 35 -18.11 12.86 -12.16
CA GLN A 35 -19.10 12.07 -11.45
C GLN A 35 -18.98 10.60 -11.84
N GLU A 36 -18.87 9.73 -10.84
CA GLU A 36 -18.88 8.26 -10.89
C GLU A 36 -17.73 7.59 -11.66
N ARG A 37 -17.19 8.21 -12.71
CA ARG A 37 -16.11 7.67 -13.56
C ARG A 37 -14.74 8.22 -13.17
N SER A 38 -13.67 7.49 -13.51
CA SER A 38 -12.29 8.00 -13.51
C SER A 38 -11.98 8.73 -14.82
N VAL A 39 -10.87 9.48 -14.87
CA VAL A 39 -10.39 10.11 -16.12
C VAL A 39 -9.97 9.03 -17.12
N ILE A 40 -9.24 8.02 -16.65
CA ILE A 40 -8.74 6.90 -17.43
C ILE A 40 -9.20 5.62 -16.73
N LYS A 41 -9.88 4.75 -17.47
CA LYS A 41 -10.25 3.41 -17.02
C LYS A 41 -9.54 2.36 -17.87
N VAL A 42 -8.95 1.37 -17.21
CA VAL A 42 -8.32 0.22 -17.86
C VAL A 42 -9.04 -1.02 -17.38
N ASP A 43 -9.67 -1.74 -18.31
CA ASP A 43 -10.44 -2.93 -17.99
C ASP A 43 -9.58 -4.18 -18.04
N GLU A 44 -10.03 -5.21 -17.33
CA GLU A 44 -9.45 -6.53 -17.38
C GLU A 44 -9.80 -7.21 -18.71
N GLY A 45 -8.83 -7.86 -19.35
CA GLY A 45 -9.11 -8.68 -20.53
C GLY A 45 -7.91 -8.96 -21.42
N SER A 46 -7.99 -10.09 -22.13
CA SER A 46 -6.93 -10.60 -23.01
C SER A 46 -6.67 -9.79 -24.28
N ASN A 47 -7.55 -8.83 -24.57
CA ASN A 47 -7.36 -7.91 -25.69
C ASN A 47 -6.86 -6.53 -25.26
N VAL A 48 -6.71 -6.28 -23.95
CA VAL A 48 -6.14 -5.04 -23.43
C VAL A 48 -4.62 -5.19 -23.45
N GLY A 49 -4.00 -4.62 -24.45
CA GLY A 49 -2.54 -4.56 -24.60
C GLY A 49 -1.91 -3.54 -23.63
N PRO A 50 -0.61 -3.24 -23.83
CA PRO A 50 0.09 -2.29 -22.97
C PRO A 50 -0.59 -0.92 -22.90
N VAL A 51 -0.61 -0.34 -21.70
CA VAL A 51 -1.12 1.01 -21.44
C VAL A 51 0.04 1.86 -20.94
N ASN A 52 0.38 2.93 -21.67
CA ASN A 52 1.46 3.83 -21.29
C ASN A 52 0.92 5.26 -21.10
N ILE A 53 1.15 5.84 -19.92
CA ILE A 53 0.77 7.21 -19.59
C ILE A 53 2.03 7.93 -19.08
N ILE A 54 2.67 8.71 -19.95
CA ILE A 54 4.03 9.20 -19.74
C ILE A 54 4.10 10.72 -19.89
N GLY A 55 4.84 11.39 -19.01
CA GLY A 55 5.06 12.83 -19.04
C GLY A 55 3.78 13.65 -18.94
N SER A 56 2.71 13.07 -18.40
CA SER A 56 1.40 13.73 -18.28
C SER A 56 1.25 14.38 -16.91
N THR A 57 0.36 15.36 -16.79
CA THR A 57 0.03 16.04 -15.54
C THR A 57 -1.47 16.01 -15.32
N PHE A 58 -1.87 15.68 -14.10
CA PHE A 58 -3.26 15.67 -13.65
C PHE A 58 -3.34 16.51 -12.38
N GLU A 59 -3.99 17.67 -12.46
CA GLU A 59 -4.04 18.66 -11.38
C GLU A 59 -5.49 18.96 -10.98
N ASN A 60 -5.76 19.03 -9.68
CA ASN A 60 -7.05 19.42 -9.12
C ASN A 60 -8.24 18.61 -9.70
N ILE A 61 -8.06 17.30 -9.78
CA ILE A 61 -9.08 16.36 -10.25
C ILE A 61 -9.90 15.87 -9.07
N THR A 62 -11.21 16.03 -9.08
CA THR A 62 -12.10 15.48 -8.03
C THR A 62 -13.09 14.49 -8.63
N ARG A 63 -13.02 13.22 -8.21
CA ARG A 63 -14.05 12.22 -8.52
C ARG A 63 -15.10 12.17 -7.41
N THR A 64 -16.36 12.21 -7.81
CA THR A 64 -17.55 12.21 -6.94
C THR A 64 -18.43 10.98 -7.19
N GLY A 65 -19.35 10.65 -6.27
CA GLY A 65 -20.14 9.39 -6.28
C GLY A 65 -19.89 8.53 -5.03
N ASP A 66 -20.36 7.29 -5.01
CA ASP A 66 -20.14 6.38 -3.88
C ASP A 66 -19.00 5.38 -4.22
N LYS A 67 -18.21 4.98 -3.21
CA LYS A 67 -17.17 3.94 -3.29
C LYS A 67 -16.18 4.10 -4.45
N GLN A 68 -15.69 5.31 -4.69
CA GLN A 68 -14.86 5.58 -5.86
C GLN A 68 -13.46 4.99 -5.71
N LYS A 69 -12.83 4.65 -6.84
CA LYS A 69 -11.54 3.97 -6.90
C LYS A 69 -10.64 4.64 -7.93
N GLY A 70 -9.65 5.42 -7.52
CA GLY A 70 -8.83 6.19 -8.46
C GLY A 70 -9.59 7.42 -8.98
N GLY A 71 -9.15 8.61 -8.58
CA GLY A 71 -9.70 9.85 -9.14
C GLY A 71 -9.35 10.03 -10.61
N VAL A 72 -8.11 9.67 -10.96
CA VAL A 72 -7.58 9.79 -12.33
C VAL A 72 -7.54 8.44 -13.02
N ILE A 73 -6.85 7.45 -12.45
CA ILE A 73 -6.67 6.14 -13.07
C ILE A 73 -7.38 5.09 -12.21
N GLU A 74 -8.31 4.35 -12.83
CA GLU A 74 -8.88 3.13 -12.29
C GLU A 74 -8.48 1.98 -13.22
N ALA A 75 -7.64 1.07 -12.74
CA ALA A 75 -7.17 -0.07 -13.52
C ALA A 75 -7.56 -1.40 -12.87
N VAL A 76 -8.06 -2.33 -13.67
CA VAL A 76 -8.23 -3.74 -13.30
C VAL A 76 -7.40 -4.58 -14.25
N ILE A 77 -6.50 -5.38 -13.69
CA ILE A 77 -5.45 -6.08 -14.44
C ILE A 77 -5.50 -7.58 -14.07
N GLY A 78 -5.82 -8.41 -15.06
CA GLY A 78 -5.78 -9.88 -14.96
C GLY A 78 -4.56 -10.47 -15.68
N SER A 79 -4.47 -11.80 -15.73
CA SER A 79 -3.33 -12.53 -16.32
C SER A 79 -3.01 -12.17 -17.78
N ASP A 80 -4.03 -11.77 -18.53
CA ASP A 80 -3.93 -11.59 -19.98
C ASP A 80 -3.82 -10.11 -20.38
N ASN A 81 -3.86 -9.19 -19.41
CA ASN A 81 -3.65 -7.77 -19.67
C ASN A 81 -2.19 -7.47 -20.01
N GLY A 82 -1.96 -6.46 -20.85
CA GLY A 82 -0.65 -5.84 -21.03
C GLY A 82 -0.21 -5.03 -19.80
N LEU A 83 1.09 -4.73 -19.75
CA LEU A 83 1.69 -3.91 -18.70
C LEU A 83 1.05 -2.51 -18.63
N LEU A 84 0.66 -2.08 -17.42
CA LEU A 84 0.32 -0.69 -17.13
C LEU A 84 1.57 0.10 -16.73
N ARG A 85 2.04 1.02 -17.58
CA ARG A 85 3.15 1.92 -17.26
C ARG A 85 2.65 3.36 -17.08
N VAL A 86 2.99 3.95 -15.94
CA VAL A 86 2.68 5.35 -15.61
C VAL A 86 3.95 6.05 -15.15
N SER A 87 4.23 7.20 -15.73
CA SER A 87 5.37 8.04 -15.33
C SER A 87 4.91 9.49 -15.50
N SER A 88 4.17 10.01 -14.53
CA SER A 88 3.38 11.24 -14.64
C SER A 88 3.22 11.95 -13.29
N THR A 89 2.73 13.18 -13.30
CA THR A 89 2.51 13.97 -12.09
C THR A 89 1.03 13.99 -11.73
N PHE A 90 0.72 13.72 -10.46
CA PHE A 90 -0.62 13.80 -9.90
C PHE A 90 -0.63 14.81 -8.74
N GLU A 91 -1.37 15.90 -8.90
CA GLU A 91 -1.47 16.98 -7.93
C GLU A 91 -2.93 17.21 -7.56
N ASP A 92 -3.21 17.31 -6.25
CA ASP A 92 -4.53 17.61 -5.72
C ASP A 92 -5.68 16.71 -6.25
N CYS A 93 -5.36 15.45 -6.56
CA CYS A 93 -6.33 14.47 -7.06
C CYS A 93 -7.11 13.83 -5.90
N LYS A 94 -8.43 13.98 -5.89
CA LYS A 94 -9.28 13.72 -4.73
C LYS A 94 -10.45 12.82 -5.06
N ILE A 95 -10.75 11.93 -4.11
CA ILE A 95 -11.98 11.14 -4.05
C ILE A 95 -12.58 11.28 -2.65
N SER A 96 -13.68 10.58 -2.39
CA SER A 96 -14.32 10.50 -1.07
C SER A 96 -13.33 10.00 0.00
N ASN A 97 -13.23 10.76 1.09
CA ASN A 97 -12.46 10.35 2.27
C ASN A 97 -13.23 9.39 3.21
N ILE A 98 -14.48 9.05 2.87
CA ILE A 98 -15.33 8.15 3.68
C ILE A 98 -15.18 6.70 3.22
N ASP A 99 -15.09 6.49 1.92
CA ASP A 99 -15.17 5.17 1.27
C ASP A 99 -14.32 5.04 -0.01
N GLY A 100 -13.59 6.07 -0.41
CA GLY A 100 -12.77 6.06 -1.61
C GLY A 100 -11.38 5.43 -1.42
N LEU A 101 -10.88 4.73 -2.44
CA LEU A 101 -9.55 4.11 -2.47
C LEU A 101 -8.69 4.73 -3.58
N GLY A 102 -7.48 5.20 -3.25
CA GLY A 102 -6.55 5.73 -4.25
C GLY A 102 -6.99 7.09 -4.79
N GLY A 103 -6.63 8.20 -4.14
CA GLY A 103 -7.08 9.54 -4.56
C GLY A 103 -6.72 9.86 -6.01
N ALA A 104 -5.53 9.45 -6.46
CA ALA A 104 -5.12 9.58 -7.85
C ALA A 104 -5.29 8.26 -8.63
N ILE A 105 -4.66 7.19 -8.14
CA ILE A 105 -4.54 5.91 -8.85
C ILE A 105 -5.09 4.79 -7.98
N TYR A 106 -5.92 3.96 -8.60
CA TYR A 106 -6.32 2.66 -8.07
C TYR A 106 -5.94 1.57 -9.07
N ILE A 107 -5.33 0.49 -8.57
CA ILE A 107 -4.98 -0.70 -9.35
C ILE A 107 -5.57 -1.92 -8.65
N LYS A 108 -6.31 -2.75 -9.39
CA LYS A 108 -6.68 -4.09 -8.98
C LYS A 108 -5.88 -5.11 -9.78
N ILE A 109 -5.33 -6.12 -9.10
CA ILE A 109 -4.63 -7.26 -9.71
C ILE A 109 -5.38 -8.52 -9.31
N SER A 110 -6.06 -9.13 -10.28
CA SER A 110 -7.01 -10.21 -10.04
C SER A 110 -6.35 -11.54 -9.68
N ASP A 111 -5.12 -11.76 -10.14
CA ASP A 111 -4.37 -13.01 -9.99
C ASP A 111 -3.03 -12.79 -9.28
N ASP A 112 -2.35 -13.87 -8.92
CA ASP A 112 -1.01 -13.84 -8.31
C ASP A 112 0.07 -13.51 -9.36
N LEU A 113 0.15 -12.23 -9.74
CA LEU A 113 0.96 -11.76 -10.86
C LEU A 113 2.05 -10.77 -10.43
N LEU A 114 3.24 -10.98 -10.98
CA LEU A 114 4.40 -10.09 -10.82
C LEU A 114 4.53 -9.17 -12.05
N ASN A 115 5.02 -7.95 -11.84
CA ASN A 115 5.36 -6.99 -12.91
C ASN A 115 4.19 -6.60 -13.84
N MET A 116 2.97 -6.52 -13.31
CA MET A 116 1.79 -6.11 -14.08
C MET A 116 1.63 -4.59 -14.23
N PHE A 117 2.41 -3.83 -13.47
CA PHE A 117 2.44 -2.38 -13.57
C PHE A 117 3.83 -1.83 -13.25
N ASP A 118 4.08 -0.60 -13.67
CA ASP A 118 5.31 0.15 -13.47
C ASP A 118 4.96 1.65 -13.37
N LEU A 119 4.96 2.19 -12.16
CA LEU A 119 4.69 3.60 -11.87
C LEU A 119 6.00 4.40 -11.71
N SER A 120 7.13 3.91 -12.22
CA SER A 120 8.41 4.59 -12.06
C SER A 120 8.44 5.98 -12.69
N GLY A 121 8.96 6.94 -11.92
CA GLY A 121 8.93 8.36 -12.28
C GLY A 121 7.57 9.03 -12.09
N THR A 122 6.60 8.36 -11.45
CA THR A 122 5.37 9.00 -10.99
C THR A 122 5.62 9.81 -9.74
N SER A 123 4.94 10.96 -9.60
CA SER A 123 4.97 11.78 -8.39
C SER A 123 3.55 12.12 -7.95
N TYR A 124 3.36 12.25 -6.63
CA TYR A 124 2.07 12.52 -6.01
C TYR A 124 2.18 13.68 -5.03
N SER A 125 1.23 14.61 -5.07
CA SER A 125 1.15 15.70 -4.08
C SER A 125 -0.29 16.14 -3.84
N GLY A 126 -0.67 16.45 -2.60
CA GLY A 126 -2.00 16.98 -2.28
C GLY A 126 -3.20 16.05 -2.53
N CYS A 127 -2.98 14.81 -2.98
CA CYS A 127 -4.04 13.85 -3.23
C CYS A 127 -4.75 13.42 -1.94
N ASP A 128 -6.02 13.00 -2.05
CA ASP A 128 -6.79 12.57 -0.88
C ASP A 128 -7.81 11.46 -1.19
N GLY A 129 -8.03 10.60 -0.20
CA GLY A 129 -8.93 9.43 -0.23
C GLY A 129 -8.94 8.74 1.13
N LYS A 130 -9.89 7.83 1.38
CA LYS A 130 -9.99 7.14 2.68
C LYS A 130 -8.73 6.30 2.96
N TYR A 131 -8.33 5.49 1.99
CA TYR A 131 -7.11 4.69 2.03
C TYR A 131 -6.32 4.88 0.76
N GLY A 132 -4.99 5.01 0.89
CA GLY A 132 -4.12 5.35 -0.22
C GLY A 132 -4.49 6.73 -0.75
N LYS A 133 -4.09 7.79 -0.04
CA LYS A 133 -4.39 9.17 -0.46
C LYS A 133 -3.97 9.43 -1.90
N SER A 134 -2.90 8.81 -2.35
CA SER A 134 -2.40 8.90 -3.72
C SER A 134 -2.66 7.61 -4.50
N LEU A 135 -2.15 6.49 -4.00
CA LEU A 135 -2.15 5.20 -4.67
C LEU A 135 -2.81 4.14 -3.78
N PHE A 136 -3.69 3.34 -4.39
CA PHE A 136 -4.20 2.14 -3.77
C PHE A 136 -4.05 0.91 -4.67
N ILE A 137 -3.52 -0.19 -4.11
CA ILE A 137 -3.34 -1.47 -4.82
C ILE A 137 -4.17 -2.57 -4.15
N GLU A 138 -5.20 -3.07 -4.82
CA GLU A 138 -5.97 -4.25 -4.42
C GLU A 138 -5.41 -5.47 -5.17
N ALA A 139 -4.57 -6.29 -4.54
CA ALA A 139 -3.95 -7.43 -5.19
C ALA A 139 -4.44 -8.77 -4.61
N TYR A 140 -4.52 -9.81 -5.44
CA TYR A 140 -4.70 -11.18 -4.96
C TYR A 140 -3.63 -11.54 -3.92
N ASN A 141 -2.38 -11.23 -4.24
CA ASN A 141 -1.23 -11.34 -3.35
C ASN A 141 -0.41 -10.05 -3.43
N LEU A 142 -0.52 -9.21 -2.42
CA LEU A 142 0.13 -7.92 -2.37
C LEU A 142 1.66 -8.06 -2.25
N ARG A 143 2.15 -9.14 -1.63
CA ARG A 143 3.58 -9.48 -1.57
C ARG A 143 4.16 -9.80 -2.94
N THR A 144 3.40 -10.46 -3.82
CA THR A 144 3.83 -10.73 -5.20
C THR A 144 3.76 -9.46 -6.05
N ALA A 145 2.67 -8.69 -5.92
CA ALA A 145 2.53 -7.43 -6.65
C ALA A 145 3.66 -6.46 -6.30
N GLU A 146 3.97 -6.33 -5.00
CA GLU A 146 4.95 -5.43 -4.43
C GLU A 146 6.00 -6.21 -3.60
N PRO A 147 6.99 -6.82 -4.28
CA PRO A 147 8.03 -7.58 -3.60
C PRO A 147 8.89 -6.69 -2.68
N ILE A 148 9.55 -7.32 -1.71
CA ILE A 148 10.52 -6.62 -0.84
C ILE A 148 11.56 -5.93 -1.72
N HIS A 149 11.93 -4.72 -1.33
CA HIS A 149 12.98 -3.97 -1.97
C HIS A 149 14.31 -4.68 -1.76
N THR A 150 14.92 -5.06 -2.86
CA THR A 150 16.28 -5.59 -2.92
C THR A 150 16.99 -4.88 -4.07
N GLU A 151 18.31 -5.04 -4.19
CA GLU A 151 19.05 -4.61 -5.38
C GLU A 151 18.42 -5.17 -6.68
N SER A 152 17.76 -6.34 -6.62
CA SER A 152 17.06 -6.95 -7.75
C SER A 152 15.58 -6.54 -7.89
N SER A 153 15.03 -5.83 -6.91
CA SER A 153 13.61 -5.49 -6.79
C SER A 153 13.48 -4.00 -6.44
N LEU A 154 13.39 -3.16 -7.48
CA LEU A 154 13.32 -1.68 -7.34
C LEU A 154 11.90 -1.20 -6.97
N THR A 155 11.20 -1.90 -6.07
CA THR A 155 9.78 -1.69 -5.76
C THR A 155 9.45 -0.24 -5.37
N LYS A 156 10.30 0.41 -4.58
CA LYS A 156 10.15 1.84 -4.25
C LYS A 156 10.03 2.71 -5.50
N THR A 157 10.95 2.53 -6.44
CA THR A 157 10.92 3.23 -7.72
C THR A 157 9.69 2.82 -8.53
N LYS A 158 9.29 1.55 -8.46
CA LYS A 158 8.16 0.99 -9.21
C LYS A 158 6.81 1.61 -8.84
N ILE A 159 6.58 2.05 -7.60
CA ILE A 159 5.31 2.70 -7.20
C ILE A 159 5.36 4.22 -7.16
N GLY A 160 6.48 4.84 -7.56
CA GLY A 160 6.66 6.28 -7.44
C GLY A 160 6.69 6.76 -5.99
N ALA A 161 7.15 5.91 -5.06
CA ALA A 161 7.40 6.30 -3.69
C ALA A 161 8.60 7.26 -3.60
N GLU A 162 8.55 8.22 -2.67
CA GLU A 162 9.62 9.21 -2.51
C GLU A 162 10.85 8.63 -1.80
N SER A 163 11.04 8.94 -0.51
CA SER A 163 12.10 8.39 0.35
C SER A 163 11.48 7.46 1.39
N ASP A 164 12.28 6.56 1.98
CA ASP A 164 11.76 5.63 2.98
C ASP A 164 11.33 6.38 4.23
N GLU A 165 12.08 7.44 4.58
CA GLU A 165 11.76 8.36 5.66
C GLU A 165 10.44 9.07 5.40
N TYR A 166 10.21 9.53 4.16
CA TYR A 166 8.96 10.19 3.78
C TYR A 166 7.78 9.22 3.84
N GLU A 167 7.88 8.04 3.23
CA GLU A 167 6.78 7.06 3.21
C GLU A 167 6.47 6.53 4.61
N LYS A 168 7.51 6.32 5.45
CA LYS A 168 7.34 5.96 6.86
C LYS A 168 6.62 7.07 7.65
N ALA A 169 6.87 8.33 7.33
CA ALA A 169 6.15 9.46 7.94
C ALA A 169 4.72 9.63 7.38
N ASN A 170 4.44 9.09 6.19
CA ASN A 170 3.19 9.28 5.45
C ASN A 170 2.53 7.96 5.02
N LEU A 171 2.41 7.01 5.95
CA LEU A 171 1.92 5.64 5.72
C LEU A 171 0.56 5.53 5.02
N TYR A 172 -0.24 6.59 5.00
CA TYR A 172 -1.56 6.61 4.37
C TYR A 172 -1.54 7.04 2.90
N ASN A 173 -0.40 7.50 2.37
CA ASN A 173 -0.30 7.95 0.98
C ASN A 173 -0.41 6.80 -0.02
N LEU A 174 0.33 5.72 0.25
CA LEU A 174 0.39 4.53 -0.59
C LEU A 174 -0.08 3.34 0.25
N MET A 175 -1.22 2.76 -0.10
CA MET A 175 -1.80 1.63 0.65
C MET A 175 -2.26 0.52 -0.30
N GLY A 176 -2.58 -0.64 0.26
CA GLY A 176 -3.17 -1.72 -0.51
C GLY A 176 -3.96 -2.71 0.31
N TYR A 177 -4.67 -3.60 -0.39
CA TYR A 177 -5.25 -4.81 0.16
C TYR A 177 -4.51 -6.03 -0.34
N ASP A 178 -4.40 -6.99 0.57
CA ASP A 178 -3.87 -8.31 0.28
C ASP A 178 -5.01 -9.32 0.29
N GLY A 179 -5.26 -9.93 -0.86
CA GLY A 179 -6.32 -10.92 -1.05
C GLY A 179 -6.02 -12.28 -0.40
N THR A 180 -4.78 -12.53 0.03
CA THR A 180 -4.39 -13.78 0.66
C THR A 180 -4.98 -13.94 2.06
N GLY A 181 -5.20 -15.18 2.50
CA GLY A 181 -5.62 -15.48 3.88
C GLY A 181 -7.00 -14.96 4.28
N GLY A 182 -7.81 -14.43 3.34
CA GLY A 182 -9.17 -13.95 3.59
C GLY A 182 -9.26 -12.53 4.15
N ILE A 183 -8.17 -11.76 4.16
CA ILE A 183 -8.10 -10.42 4.76
C ILE A 183 -8.46 -9.35 3.72
N GLN A 184 -9.70 -9.30 3.26
CA GLN A 184 -10.09 -8.40 2.16
C GLN A 184 -10.46 -6.96 2.59
N SER A 185 -10.18 -6.56 3.83
CA SER A 185 -10.62 -5.26 4.35
C SER A 185 -9.62 -4.50 5.22
N LEU A 186 -8.40 -5.01 5.36
CA LEU A 186 -7.34 -4.33 6.11
C LEU A 186 -6.43 -3.56 5.15
N ALA A 187 -6.50 -2.23 5.19
CA ALA A 187 -5.64 -1.40 4.37
C ALA A 187 -4.24 -1.40 4.95
N ILE A 188 -3.27 -1.87 4.17
CA ILE A 188 -1.87 -2.03 4.57
C ILE A 188 -1.07 -0.92 3.90
N PRO A 189 -0.35 -0.07 4.67
CA PRO A 189 0.64 0.84 4.11
C PRO A 189 1.66 0.06 3.26
N LEU A 190 1.85 0.45 2.00
CA LEU A 190 2.76 -0.27 1.10
C LEU A 190 4.21 -0.24 1.61
N TYR A 191 4.57 0.75 2.43
CA TYR A 191 5.86 0.78 3.14
C TYR A 191 6.16 -0.54 3.87
N TYR A 192 5.22 -1.10 4.62
CA TYR A 192 5.41 -2.39 5.32
C TYR A 192 5.32 -3.61 4.40
N VAL A 193 4.88 -3.40 3.17
CA VAL A 193 4.97 -4.41 2.13
C VAL A 193 6.40 -4.40 1.61
N TYR A 194 6.85 -3.33 0.94
CA TYR A 194 8.13 -3.38 0.22
C TYR A 194 9.39 -3.19 1.09
N THR A 195 9.29 -2.80 2.36
CA THR A 195 10.48 -2.71 3.23
C THR A 195 10.74 -4.00 4.00
N ASP A 196 12.00 -4.24 4.33
CA ASP A 196 12.40 -5.31 5.23
C ASP A 196 12.22 -4.87 6.70
N ILE A 197 12.20 -5.85 7.60
CA ILE A 197 12.08 -5.62 9.04
C ILE A 197 13.45 -5.19 9.58
N ASP A 198 13.46 -4.04 10.26
CA ASP A 198 14.70 -3.48 10.83
C ASP A 198 15.37 -4.48 11.77
N SER A 199 16.64 -4.76 11.47
CA SER A 199 17.48 -5.70 12.21
C SER A 199 16.88 -7.11 12.37
N GLN A 200 15.86 -7.47 11.57
CA GLN A 200 15.08 -8.70 11.71
C GLN A 200 14.44 -8.89 13.10
N VAL A 201 14.15 -7.78 13.80
CA VAL A 201 13.44 -7.80 15.08
C VAL A 201 11.95 -7.66 14.82
N TYR A 202 11.19 -8.73 15.05
CA TYR A 202 9.74 -8.75 14.84
C TYR A 202 9.01 -8.31 16.11
N HIS A 203 8.28 -7.21 16.01
CA HIS A 203 7.66 -6.57 17.16
C HIS A 203 6.24 -7.07 17.41
N VAL A 204 5.89 -7.25 18.69
CA VAL A 204 4.56 -7.69 19.13
C VAL A 204 3.87 -6.69 20.04
N SER A 205 2.55 -6.60 19.92
CA SER A 205 1.66 -5.93 20.88
C SER A 205 0.29 -6.61 20.89
N ASN A 206 -0.20 -6.95 22.07
CA ASN A 206 -1.57 -7.39 22.30
C ASN A 206 -2.20 -6.68 23.52
N SER A 207 -1.66 -5.51 23.87
CA SER A 207 -2.19 -4.70 24.96
C SER A 207 -3.64 -4.31 24.67
N ASP A 208 -4.40 -3.91 25.71
CA ASP A 208 -5.74 -3.33 25.51
C ASP A 208 -5.68 -1.90 24.92
N SER A 209 -4.48 -1.38 24.67
CA SER A 209 -4.22 -0.05 24.11
C SER A 209 -3.82 -0.09 22.64
N THR A 210 -4.30 0.89 21.88
CA THR A 210 -4.03 1.04 20.45
C THR A 210 -2.62 1.60 20.17
N PRO A 211 -1.90 1.11 19.15
CA PRO A 211 -2.32 0.06 18.21
C PRO A 211 -2.11 -1.35 18.77
N ASN A 212 -3.17 -2.17 18.68
CA ASN A 212 -3.04 -3.61 18.86
C ASN A 212 -2.34 -4.19 17.64
N GLY A 213 -1.49 -5.18 17.86
CA GLY A 213 -0.88 -5.93 16.78
C GLY A 213 -1.91 -6.76 16.01
N ILE A 214 -1.50 -7.21 14.83
CA ILE A 214 -2.32 -8.05 13.96
C ILE A 214 -1.44 -9.11 13.29
N ASP A 215 -1.85 -10.37 13.40
CA ASP A 215 -1.10 -11.49 12.83
C ASP A 215 -1.39 -11.62 11.34
N ILE A 216 -0.67 -10.83 10.55
CA ILE A 216 -0.70 -10.86 9.08
C ILE A 216 0.71 -11.03 8.53
N GLN A 217 0.84 -11.26 7.21
CA GLN A 217 2.14 -11.45 6.59
C GLN A 217 3.02 -10.18 6.50
N PHE A 218 2.49 -9.00 6.84
CA PHE A 218 3.23 -7.74 6.81
C PHE A 218 3.49 -7.16 8.21
N CYS A 219 3.13 -7.89 9.27
CA CYS A 219 3.39 -7.45 10.64
C CYS A 219 4.85 -7.69 11.06
N GLY A 220 5.25 -7.01 12.13
CA GLY A 220 6.56 -7.13 12.77
C GLY A 220 7.35 -5.82 12.78
N HIS A 221 6.95 -4.85 11.96
CA HIS A 221 7.51 -3.50 12.05
C HIS A 221 7.07 -2.84 13.36
N LEU A 222 7.89 -1.96 13.89
CA LEU A 222 7.62 -1.25 15.16
C LEU A 222 6.27 -0.49 15.18
N LEU A 223 5.84 0.02 14.02
CA LEU A 223 4.59 0.75 13.86
C LEU A 223 3.50 -0.10 13.18
N TRP A 224 3.77 -1.39 12.94
CA TRP A 224 2.85 -2.36 12.36
C TRP A 224 3.09 -3.75 12.98
N LEU A 225 2.68 -3.83 14.23
CA LEU A 225 3.04 -4.89 15.16
C LEU A 225 2.30 -6.19 14.85
N CYS A 226 2.94 -7.33 15.13
CA CYS A 226 2.24 -8.62 15.19
C CYS A 226 1.45 -8.73 16.49
N LEU A 227 0.39 -9.55 16.50
CA LEU A 227 -0.44 -9.77 17.68
C LEU A 227 0.23 -10.77 18.62
N THR A 228 0.87 -11.82 18.08
CA THR A 228 1.43 -12.91 18.88
C THR A 228 2.92 -13.12 18.68
N ILE A 229 3.58 -13.60 19.74
CA ILE A 229 4.98 -14.01 19.72
C ILE A 229 5.17 -15.19 18.75
N SER A 230 4.27 -16.19 18.80
CA SER A 230 4.33 -17.35 17.92
C SER A 230 4.32 -16.95 16.44
N HIS A 231 3.44 -16.02 16.06
CA HIS A 231 3.40 -15.53 14.68
C HIS A 231 4.67 -14.76 14.32
N SER A 232 5.19 -13.93 15.22
CA SER A 232 6.46 -13.20 14.99
C SER A 232 7.66 -14.13 14.76
N ILE A 233 7.69 -15.25 15.46
CA ILE A 233 8.71 -16.30 15.27
C ILE A 233 8.55 -16.97 13.91
N ILE A 234 7.32 -17.31 13.51
CA ILE A 234 7.03 -17.84 12.17
C ILE A 234 7.46 -16.83 11.09
N ARG A 235 7.19 -15.54 11.30
CA ARG A 235 7.55 -14.45 10.38
C ARG A 235 9.06 -14.28 10.21
N SER A 236 9.85 -14.63 11.22
CA SER A 236 11.31 -14.61 11.19
C SER A 236 11.92 -15.67 10.26
N GLY A 237 11.10 -16.58 9.69
CA GLY A 237 11.50 -17.50 8.63
C GLY A 237 12.66 -18.41 9.04
N ASP A 238 13.69 -18.50 8.19
CA ASP A 238 14.88 -19.35 8.40
C ASP A 238 16.01 -18.65 9.16
N SER A 239 15.75 -17.53 9.83
CA SER A 239 16.77 -16.82 10.61
C SER A 239 17.36 -17.72 11.72
N ILE A 240 18.68 -17.79 11.81
CA ILE A 240 19.37 -18.62 12.82
C ILE A 240 19.02 -18.17 14.24
N ILE A 241 18.87 -16.86 14.44
CA ILE A 241 18.42 -16.25 15.69
C ILE A 241 17.06 -15.63 15.41
N LYS A 242 16.05 -16.03 16.17
CA LYS A 242 14.71 -15.41 16.10
C LYS A 242 14.67 -14.26 17.11
N GLN A 243 14.57 -13.02 16.62
CA GLN A 243 14.52 -11.83 17.48
C GLN A 243 13.10 -11.28 17.58
N VAL A 244 12.57 -11.25 18.79
CA VAL A 244 11.23 -10.70 19.07
C VAL A 244 11.35 -9.51 20.02
N GLY A 245 10.76 -8.38 19.61
CA GLY A 245 10.66 -7.16 20.40
C GLY A 245 9.27 -7.01 21.02
N ILE A 246 9.17 -6.89 22.34
CA ILE A 246 7.87 -6.80 23.04
C ILE A 246 7.54 -5.34 23.34
N VAL A 247 6.53 -4.76 22.69
CA VAL A 247 6.11 -3.38 23.04
C VAL A 247 5.51 -3.35 24.45
N ASP A 248 5.70 -2.23 25.16
CA ASP A 248 5.21 -2.07 26.53
C ASP A 248 3.71 -2.39 26.66
N GLY A 249 3.32 -3.00 27.78
CA GLY A 249 1.95 -3.42 28.04
C GLY A 249 1.48 -4.73 27.38
N PHE A 250 2.36 -5.45 26.66
CA PHE A 250 2.06 -6.81 26.16
C PHE A 250 1.72 -7.76 27.31
N LYS A 251 0.68 -8.59 27.13
CA LYS A 251 0.19 -9.55 28.12
C LYS A 251 0.32 -10.97 27.58
N LEU A 252 0.93 -11.87 28.35
CA LEU A 252 0.98 -13.27 27.96
C LEU A 252 -0.36 -13.94 28.31
N ILE A 253 -1.24 -14.08 27.32
CA ILE A 253 -2.60 -14.59 27.53
C ILE A 253 -2.67 -16.12 27.69
N ASP A 254 -1.66 -16.85 27.20
CA ASP A 254 -1.58 -18.31 27.25
C ASP A 254 -0.13 -18.78 27.45
N LEU A 255 0.06 -19.98 28.02
CA LEU A 255 1.37 -20.62 28.04
C LEU A 255 1.79 -20.97 26.60
N ILE A 256 2.82 -20.31 26.10
CA ILE A 256 3.36 -20.59 24.76
C ILE A 256 4.45 -21.66 24.87
N THR A 257 4.21 -22.83 24.29
CA THR A 257 5.26 -23.83 24.06
C THR A 257 5.73 -23.72 22.62
N ILE A 258 6.96 -23.24 22.43
CA ILE A 258 7.54 -23.05 21.11
C ILE A 258 8.51 -24.21 20.88
N ASN A 259 8.14 -25.18 20.04
CA ASN A 259 9.12 -26.16 19.54
C ASN A 259 9.89 -25.49 18.40
N GLN A 260 11.21 -25.38 18.53
CA GLN A 260 12.10 -24.72 17.58
C GLN A 260 13.14 -25.69 17.01
N ASP A 261 12.98 -26.99 17.23
CA ASP A 261 13.88 -28.04 16.70
C ASP A 261 15.38 -27.78 16.97
N GLY A 262 15.70 -27.00 18.02
CA GLY A 262 17.06 -26.63 18.41
C GLY A 262 17.50 -25.20 18.07
N GLU A 263 16.67 -24.37 17.43
CA GLU A 263 16.99 -22.95 17.15
C GLU A 263 16.93 -22.06 18.40
N GLU A 264 17.79 -21.04 18.44
CA GLU A 264 17.86 -20.08 19.54
C GLU A 264 16.84 -18.95 19.32
N VAL A 265 15.89 -18.82 20.26
CA VAL A 265 14.93 -17.71 20.29
C VAL A 265 15.40 -16.69 21.32
N GLN A 266 15.66 -15.46 20.86
CA GLN A 266 16.01 -14.34 21.72
C GLN A 266 14.81 -13.41 21.84
N ILE A 267 14.22 -13.39 23.04
CA ILE A 267 13.17 -12.46 23.40
C ILE A 267 13.82 -11.30 24.14
N SER A 268 13.80 -10.12 23.53
CA SER A 268 14.30 -8.89 24.15
C SER A 268 13.13 -8.10 24.74
N ASN A 269 13.38 -7.49 25.90
CA ASN A 269 12.42 -6.59 26.53
C ASN A 269 12.29 -5.28 25.74
N SER A 270 11.30 -4.50 26.14
CA SER A 270 10.65 -3.47 25.35
C SER A 270 11.55 -2.52 24.58
N LEU A 271 11.05 -2.07 23.43
CA LEU A 271 11.53 -0.84 22.81
C LEU A 271 10.83 0.35 23.47
N THR A 272 11.52 1.49 23.55
CA THR A 272 10.87 2.77 23.78
C THR A 272 9.86 3.07 22.66
N GLU A 273 8.98 4.06 22.85
CA GLU A 273 8.10 4.56 21.78
C GLU A 273 8.85 4.97 20.50
N SER A 274 10.14 5.27 20.62
CA SER A 274 11.03 5.64 19.51
C SER A 274 11.80 4.48 18.89
N GLY A 275 11.60 3.24 19.36
CA GLY A 275 12.24 2.06 18.79
C GLY A 275 13.64 1.76 19.31
N THR A 276 14.09 2.38 20.39
CA THR A 276 15.39 2.06 20.99
C THR A 276 15.25 0.94 22.00
N VAL A 277 16.16 -0.03 21.95
CA VAL A 277 16.25 -1.14 22.93
C VAL A 277 16.38 -0.53 24.32
N THR A 278 15.53 -0.97 25.26
CA THR A 278 15.66 -0.58 26.66
C THR A 278 15.92 -1.80 27.56
N ASP A 279 16.75 -1.60 28.58
CA ASP A 279 17.01 -2.58 29.63
C ASP A 279 15.85 -2.70 30.63
N ILE A 280 14.80 -1.87 30.46
CA ILE A 280 13.57 -1.96 31.24
C ILE A 280 12.94 -3.31 30.91
N LYS A 281 12.92 -4.20 31.91
CA LYS A 281 12.32 -5.52 31.75
C LYS A 281 10.82 -5.38 31.52
N SER A 282 10.31 -5.94 30.43
CA SER A 282 8.89 -6.15 30.24
C SER A 282 8.43 -7.06 31.38
N ILE A 283 7.55 -6.54 32.23
CA ILE A 283 6.96 -7.35 33.28
C ILE A 283 5.88 -8.19 32.59
N LEU A 284 6.22 -9.45 32.31
CA LEU A 284 5.23 -10.48 31.98
C LEU A 284 4.38 -10.70 33.23
N ASN A 285 3.26 -9.98 33.31
CA ASN A 285 2.23 -10.20 34.33
C ASN A 285 1.27 -11.29 33.88
#